data_AF-A0A7V0IYX7-F1
#
_entry.id   AF-A0A7V0IYX7-F1
#
_cell.length_a   1.000
_cell.length_b   1.000
_cell.length_c   1.000
_cell.angle_alpha   90.00
_cell.angle_beta   90.00
_cell.angle_gamma   90.00
#
_symmetry.space_group_name_H-M   'P 1'
#
loop_
_entity.id
_entity.type
_entity.pdbx_description
1 polymer ?
#
loop_
_entity_poly.entity_id
_entity_poly.type
_entity_poly.pdbx_seq_one_letter_code
_entity_poly.pdbx_strand_id
1 'polypeptide(L)' 'VTKEKKLTNMRASGSDDALQLIPARLLTLEQSIEFIKEDEFVEITPGSIRLRKKILEANRRPKTRL' A
#
# COMPACT_ATOMS: atom_id res chain seq x y z
N VAL A 1 -16.21 5.11 6.60
CA VAL A 1 -15.63 6.16 7.47
C VAL A 1 -14.95 5.47 8.63
N THR A 2 -13.64 5.29 8.55
CA THR A 2 -12.87 4.42 9.44
C THR A 2 -12.24 5.27 10.54
N LYS A 3 -12.57 4.97 11.81
CA LYS A 3 -12.10 5.70 12.99
C LYS A 3 -10.57 5.64 13.10
N GLU A 4 -9.98 6.79 13.35
CA GLU A 4 -8.54 6.98 13.57
C GLU A 4 -8.09 6.22 14.82
N LYS A 5 -7.11 5.32 14.68
CA LYS A 5 -6.53 4.57 15.80
C LYS A 5 -5.47 5.43 16.46
N LYS A 6 -5.80 6.08 17.58
CA LYS A 6 -4.83 6.84 18.38
C LYS A 6 -3.73 5.90 18.90
N LEU A 7 -2.51 6.02 18.37
CA LEU A 7 -1.32 5.40 18.94
C LEU A 7 -0.86 6.26 20.14
N THR A 8 -1.23 5.86 21.34
CA THR A 8 -0.84 6.54 22.59
C THR A 8 0.56 6.15 23.09
N ASN A 9 1.36 5.43 22.31
CA ASN A 9 2.75 5.11 22.67
C ASN A 9 3.72 6.20 22.17
N MET A 10 3.44 7.47 22.51
CA MET A 10 4.40 8.56 22.39
C MET A 10 5.20 8.63 23.70
N ARG A 11 6.38 7.99 23.74
CA ARG A 11 7.33 8.22 24.84
C ARG A 11 7.85 9.65 24.72
N ALA A 12 7.80 10.35 25.84
CA ALA A 12 8.25 11.72 26.02
C ALA A 12 9.77 11.89 25.80
N SER A 13 10.15 13.14 25.48
CA SER A 13 11.49 13.72 25.30
C SER A 13 12.06 13.70 23.87
N GLY A 14 11.66 14.69 23.07
CA GLY A 14 12.23 14.93 21.73
C GLY A 14 11.16 15.31 20.71
N SER A 15 10.45 16.39 20.99
CA SER A 15 9.61 17.06 20.01
C SER A 15 10.46 17.50 18.81
N ASP A 16 9.97 17.20 17.61
CA ASP A 16 10.43 17.65 16.28
C ASP A 16 11.40 16.77 15.50
N ASP A 17 11.21 15.45 15.51
CA ASP A 17 11.51 14.68 14.29
C ASP A 17 10.36 14.89 13.30
N ALA A 18 10.52 15.88 12.42
CA ALA A 18 9.66 16.02 11.25
C ALA A 18 9.71 14.70 10.47
N LEU A 19 8.57 14.02 10.35
CA LEU A 19 8.43 12.74 9.63
C LEU A 19 8.92 12.92 8.18
N GLN A 20 10.17 12.53 7.90
CA GLN A 20 10.69 12.49 6.54
C GLN A 20 10.14 11.25 5.84
N LEU A 21 9.18 11.46 4.95
CA LEU A 21 8.66 10.40 4.08
C LEU A 21 9.64 10.19 2.92
N ILE A 22 10.13 8.95 2.79
CA ILE A 22 10.88 8.52 1.61
C ILE A 22 9.96 8.67 0.38
N PRO A 23 10.44 9.25 -0.74
CA PRO A 23 9.62 9.41 -1.93
C PRO A 23 9.08 8.06 -2.41
N ALA A 24 7.81 8.05 -2.82
CA ALA A 24 7.17 6.85 -3.34
C ALA A 24 7.82 6.42 -4.66
N ARG A 25 7.99 5.10 -4.83
CA ARG A 25 8.47 4.55 -6.10
C ARG A 25 7.33 4.60 -7.13
N LEU A 26 7.50 5.41 -8.15
CA LEU A 26 6.59 5.45 -9.29
C LEU A 26 6.92 4.28 -10.22
N LEU A 27 5.93 3.43 -10.48
CA LEU A 27 6.05 2.32 -11.42
C LEU A 27 5.49 2.72 -12.77
N THR A 28 6.22 2.38 -13.84
CA THR A 28 5.68 2.48 -15.20
C THR A 28 4.69 1.34 -15.47
N LEU A 29 3.98 1.40 -16.60
CA LEU A 29 3.05 0.32 -16.99
C LEU A 29 3.77 -1.02 -17.12
N GLU A 30 4.90 -1.04 -17.81
CA GLU A 30 5.72 -2.24 -18.02
C GLU A 30 6.20 -2.83 -16.68
N GLN A 31 6.75 -1.98 -15.81
CA GLN A 31 7.19 -2.40 -14.48
C GLN A 31 6.03 -2.91 -13.62
N SER A 32 4.84 -2.32 -13.78
CA SER A 32 3.65 -2.77 -13.06
C SER A 32 3.20 -4.17 -13.53
N ILE A 33 3.27 -4.44 -14.84
CA ILE A 33 2.93 -5.74 -15.41
C ILE A 33 3.97 -6.80 -15.04
N GLU A 34 5.25 -6.46 -14.98
CA GLU A 34 6.29 -7.38 -14.50
C GLU A 34 6.12 -7.72 -13.01
N PHE A 35 5.62 -6.77 -12.22
CA PHE A 35 5.50 -6.91 -10.77
C PHE A 35 4.29 -7.75 -10.32
N ILE A 36 3.21 -7.83 -11.10
CA ILE A 36 1.98 -8.50 -10.64
C ILE A 36 2.15 -10.01 -10.45
N LYS A 37 1.44 -10.54 -9.45
CA LYS A 37 1.24 -11.97 -9.24
C LYS A 37 -0.12 -12.42 -9.76
N GLU A 38 -0.36 -13.73 -9.81
CA GLU A 38 -1.63 -14.32 -10.29
C GLU A 38 -2.87 -13.88 -9.48
N ASP A 39 -2.68 -13.47 -8.23
CA ASP A 39 -3.76 -12.97 -7.35
C ASP A 39 -3.88 -11.43 -7.36
N GLU A 40 -3.21 -10.76 -8.29
CA GLU A 40 -3.14 -9.30 -8.42
C GLU A 40 -3.57 -8.83 -9.82
N PHE A 41 -3.95 -7.55 -9.89
CA PHE A 41 -4.33 -6.86 -11.11
C PHE A 41 -3.71 -5.46 -11.14
N VAL A 42 -3.39 -5.00 -12.35
CA VAL A 42 -3.06 -3.61 -12.64
C VAL A 42 -4.34 -2.90 -13.08
N GLU A 43 -4.77 -1.90 -12.33
CA GLU A 43 -5.83 -0.98 -12.74
C GLU A 43 -5.22 0.19 -13.50
N ILE A 44 -5.67 0.39 -14.74
CA ILE A 44 -5.14 1.41 -15.65
C ILE A 44 -6.25 2.43 -15.92
N THR A 45 -5.97 3.69 -15.62
CA THR A 45 -6.77 4.84 -16.06
C THR A 45 -5.88 5.82 -16.80
N PRO A 46 -6.43 6.74 -17.63
CA PRO A 46 -5.61 7.69 -18.39
C PRO A 46 -4.69 8.57 -17.53
N GLY A 47 -5.01 8.76 -16.24
CA GLY A 47 -4.22 9.57 -15.31
C GLY A 47 -3.47 8.77 -14.24
N SER A 48 -3.67 7.46 -14.11
CA SER A 48 -3.03 6.69 -13.03
C SER A 48 -2.96 5.20 -13.31
N ILE A 49 -1.90 4.58 -12.78
CA ILE A 49 -1.71 3.14 -12.76
C ILE A 49 -1.67 2.71 -11.30
N ARG A 50 -2.47 1.72 -10.92
CA ARG A 50 -2.55 1.21 -9.54
C ARG A 50 -2.46 -0.31 -9.50
N LEU A 51 -1.80 -0.82 -8.47
CA LEU A 51 -1.76 -2.25 -8.18
C LEU A 51 -2.85 -2.62 -7.17
N ARG A 52 -3.55 -3.71 -7.45
CA ARG A 52 -4.71 -4.17 -6.68
C ARG A 52 -4.66 -5.69 -6.51
N LYS A 53 -5.17 -6.20 -5.38
CA LYS A 53 -5.47 -7.63 -5.21
C LYS A 53 -6.78 -8.00 -5.93
N LYS A 54 -6.83 -9.22 -6.49
CA LYS A 54 -8.04 -9.81 -7.07
C LYS A 54 -9.20 -9.82 -6.08
N ILE A 55 -8.93 -10.27 -4.86
CA ILE A 55 -9.87 -10.22 -3.73
C ILE A 55 -9.52 -9.03 -2.83
N LEU A 56 -10.37 -8.00 -2.84
CA LEU A 56 -10.15 -6.78 -2.06
C LEU A 56 -10.29 -7.02 -0.56
N GLU A 57 -11.25 -7.83 -0.14
CA GLU A 57 -11.50 -8.14 1.26
C GLU A 57 -10.37 -9.00 1.86
N ALA A 58 -9.60 -8.43 2.79
CA ALA A 58 -8.46 -9.11 3.41
C ALA A 58 -8.85 -10.45 4.06
N ASN A 59 -10.05 -10.54 4.65
CA ASN A 59 -10.53 -11.75 5.33
C ASN A 59 -10.83 -12.92 4.39
N ARG A 60 -11.12 -12.62 3.11
CA ARG A 60 -11.43 -13.62 2.08
C ARG A 60 -10.24 -13.95 1.20
N ARG A 61 -9.10 -13.28 1.38
CA ARG A 61 -7.89 -13.60 0.61
C ARG A 61 -7.38 -14.97 1.07
N PRO A 62 -7.12 -15.91 0.14
CA PRO A 62 -6.41 -17.12 0.49
C PRO A 62 -5.05 -16.71 1.06
N LYS A 63 -4.74 -17.18 2.28
CA LYS A 63 -3.40 -17.01 2.85
C LYS A 63 -2.47 -17.94 2.07
N THR A 64 -1.90 -17.45 0.98
CA THR A 64 -0.78 -18.12 0.32
C THR A 64 0.35 -18.13 1.34
N ARG A 65 0.45 -19.25 2.06
CA ARG A 65 1.51 -19.52 3.03
C ARG A 65 2.67 -20.06 2.19
N LEU A 66 3.55 -19.16 1.79
CA LEU A 66 4.90 -19.54 1.38
C LEU A 66 5.71 -19.87 2.64
#